data_AF-A0A4Q3A991-F1
#
_entry.id   AF-A0A4Q3A991-F1
#
_cell.length_a   1.000
_cell.length_b   1.000
_cell.length_c   1.000
_cell.angle_alpha   90.00
_cell.angle_beta   90.00
_cell.angle_gamma   90.00
#
_symmetry.space_group_name_H-M   'P 1'
#
loop_
_entity.id
_entity.type
_entity.pdbx_description
1 polymer ?
#
loop_
_entity_poly.entity_id
_entity_poly.type
_entity_poly.pdbx_seq_one_letter_code
_entity_poly.pdbx_strand_id
1 'polypeptide(L)' 'MYKLSAESLEKLKGVHPDLVKVVKRAIELTTIDFKVGEGVRTPARQKKLVAEGKSKTLNSRHIPGKDGFGK' A
#
# COMPACT_ATOMS: atom_id res chain seq x y z
N MET A 1 -15.41 14.16 9.29
CA MET A 1 -14.81 13.38 8.19
C MET A 1 -13.33 13.22 8.50
N TYR A 2 -12.81 12.00 8.49
CA TYR A 2 -11.39 11.75 8.75
C TYR A 2 -10.54 12.14 7.54
N LYS A 3 -9.22 12.27 7.75
CA LYS A 3 -8.26 12.63 6.71
C LYS A 3 -7.02 11.76 6.86
N LEU A 4 -6.44 11.36 5.74
CA LEU A 4 -5.16 10.66 5.74
C LEU A 4 -4.06 11.58 6.29
N SER A 5 -3.23 11.03 7.17
CA SER A 5 -2.02 11.70 7.64
C SER A 5 -1.01 11.88 6.50
N ALA A 6 -0.07 12.82 6.67
CA ALA A 6 1.04 13.00 5.75
C ALA A 6 1.81 11.68 5.52
N GLU A 7 2.08 10.93 6.59
CA GLU A 7 2.73 9.61 6.49
C GLU A 7 1.95 8.63 5.62
N SER A 8 0.61 8.60 5.74
CA SER A 8 -0.23 7.75 4.91
C SER A 8 -0.20 8.16 3.44
N LEU A 9 -0.20 9.47 3.16
CA LEU A 9 -0.08 10.01 1.80
C LEU A 9 1.27 9.70 1.17
N GLU A 10 2.36 9.80 1.93
CA GLU A 10 3.71 9.43 1.47
C GLU A 10 3.77 7.95 1.10
N LYS A 11 3.16 7.07 1.90
CA LYS A 11 3.12 5.62 1.62
C LYS A 11 2.29 5.27 0.38
N LEU A 12 1.39 6.14 -0.08
CA LEU A 12 0.63 5.94 -1.31
C LEU A 12 1.41 6.33 -2.59
N LYS A 13 2.60 6.93 -2.47
CA LYS A 13 3.45 7.21 -3.63
C LYS A 13 3.84 5.92 -4.34
N GLY A 14 3.61 5.86 -5.66
CA GLY A 14 3.87 4.68 -6.50
C GLY A 14 2.80 3.58 -6.43
N VAL A 15 1.74 3.76 -5.65
CA VAL A 15 0.54 2.91 -5.71
C VAL A 15 -0.31 3.32 -6.92
N HIS A 16 -1.02 2.36 -7.51
CA HIS A 16 -1.85 2.59 -8.69
C HIS A 16 -2.84 3.74 -8.44
N PRO A 17 -2.96 4.71 -9.37
CA PRO A 17 -3.74 5.93 -9.14
C PRO A 17 -5.21 5.66 -8.82
N ASP A 18 -5.82 4.65 -9.40
CA ASP A 18 -7.22 4.29 -9.08
C ASP A 18 -7.37 3.71 -7.67
N LEU A 19 -6.39 2.95 -7.18
CA LEU A 19 -6.41 2.50 -5.80
C LEU A 19 -6.23 3.67 -4.83
N VAL A 20 -5.39 4.64 -5.17
CA VAL A 20 -5.24 5.90 -4.40
C VAL A 20 -6.56 6.66 -4.31
N LYS A 21 -7.32 6.75 -5.42
CA LYS A 21 -8.67 7.38 -5.42
C LYS A 21 -9.63 6.64 -4.47
N VAL A 22 -9.64 5.31 -4.51
CA VAL A 22 -10.48 4.50 -3.63
C VAL A 22 -10.12 4.72 -2.16
N VAL A 23 -8.84 4.71 -1.79
CA VAL A 23 -8.39 4.93 -0.41
C VAL A 23 -8.76 6.32 0.09
N LYS A 24 -8.57 7.36 -0.73
CA LYS A 24 -8.99 8.73 -0.41
C LYS A 24 -10.51 8.82 -0.22
N ARG A 25 -11.30 8.13 -1.04
CA ARG A 25 -12.75 8.09 -0.88
C ARG A 25 -13.18 7.30 0.36
N ALA A 26 -12.47 6.24 0.70
CA ALA A 26 -12.79 5.41 1.86
C ALA A 26 -12.62 6.16 3.19
N ILE A 27 -11.55 6.97 3.34
CA ILE A 27 -11.32 7.73 4.59
C ILE A 27 -12.37 8.82 4.81
N GLU A 28 -12.98 9.31 3.74
CA GLU A 28 -14.07 10.27 3.79
C GLU A 28 -15.37 9.60 4.28
N LEU A 29 -15.63 8.38 3.81
CA LEU A 29 -16.90 7.68 4.04
C LEU A 29 -16.94 6.87 5.34
N THR A 30 -15.79 6.43 5.83
CA THR A 30 -15.71 5.52 6.99
C THR A 30 -16.22 6.16 8.28
N THR A 31 -16.84 5.35 9.14
CA THR A 31 -17.24 5.73 10.50
C THR A 31 -16.10 5.57 11.51
N ILE A 32 -15.01 4.92 11.13
CA ILE A 32 -13.84 4.65 11.98
C ILE A 32 -12.58 5.09 11.23
N ASP A 33 -11.68 5.79 11.92
CA ASP A 33 -10.43 6.28 11.35
C ASP A 33 -9.47 5.13 10.98
N PHE A 34 -8.62 5.35 9.96
CA PHE A 34 -7.59 4.39 9.57
C PHE A 34 -6.36 5.09 8.98
N LYS A 35 -5.23 4.37 9.00
CA LYS A 35 -3.98 4.80 8.36
C LYS A 35 -3.45 3.79 7.35
N VAL A 36 -2.65 4.26 6.40
CA VAL A 36 -1.96 3.37 5.45
C VAL A 36 -0.68 2.83 6.09
N GLY A 37 -0.57 1.50 6.21
CA GLY A 37 0.58 0.83 6.81
C GLY A 37 1.78 0.74 5.86
N GLU A 38 1.57 0.27 4.65
CA GLU A 38 2.58 0.09 3.60
C GLU A 38 1.93 0.19 2.22
N GLY A 39 2.54 0.91 1.29
CA GLY A 39 2.15 0.94 -0.12
C GLY A 39 3.11 0.11 -0.95
N VAL A 40 3.98 0.75 -1.74
CA VAL A 40 4.96 0.03 -2.56
C VAL A 40 6.03 -0.66 -1.71
N ARG A 41 6.36 -1.91 -2.06
CA ARG A 41 7.38 -2.73 -1.39
C ARG A 41 8.51 -3.08 -2.34
N THR A 42 9.74 -3.10 -1.83
CA THR A 42 10.90 -3.55 -2.61
C THR A 42 11.00 -5.08 -2.66
N PRO A 43 11.60 -5.65 -3.73
CA PRO A 43 11.86 -7.09 -3.79
C PRO A 43 12.70 -7.60 -2.62
N ALA A 44 13.66 -6.80 -2.13
CA ALA A 44 14.49 -7.15 -0.97
C ALA A 44 13.67 -7.29 0.33
N ARG A 45 12.75 -6.34 0.58
CA ARG A 45 11.82 -6.43 1.72
C ARG A 45 10.93 -7.67 1.60
N GLN A 46 10.42 -7.97 0.40
CA GLN A 46 9.59 -9.16 0.19
C GLN A 46 10.36 -10.47 0.44
N LYS A 47 11.61 -10.57 -0.02
CA LYS A 47 12.49 -11.72 0.28
C LYS A 47 12.68 -11.89 1.80
N LYS A 48 12.92 -10.80 2.52
CA LYS A 48 13.02 -10.82 3.99
C LYS A 48 11.73 -11.34 4.63
N LEU A 49 10.56 -10.87 4.19
CA LEU A 49 9.27 -11.32 4.73
C LEU A 49 9.01 -12.81 4.46
N VAL A 50 9.43 -13.34 3.31
CA VAL A 50 9.33 -14.78 3.03
C VAL A 50 10.25 -15.58 3.96
N ALA A 51 11.51 -15.13 4.13
CA ALA A 51 12.45 -15.77 5.05
C ALA A 51 11.97 -15.75 6.52
N GLU A 52 11.29 -14.67 6.94
CA GLU A 52 10.67 -14.53 8.26
C GLU A 52 9.34 -15.30 8.40
N GLY A 53 8.86 -15.99 7.35
CA GLY A 53 7.56 -16.68 7.36
C GLY A 53 6.33 -15.76 7.33
N LYS A 54 6.52 -14.44 7.19
CA LYS A 54 5.47 -13.42 7.11
C LYS A 54 4.85 -13.31 5.72
N SER A 55 5.41 -14.02 4.73
CA SER A 55 4.81 -14.19 3.41
C SER A 55 5.09 -15.58 2.87
N LYS A 56 4.14 -16.13 2.11
CA LYS A 56 4.26 -17.46 1.50
C LYS A 56 4.86 -17.40 0.08
N THR A 57 5.02 -16.21 -0.50
CA THR A 57 5.44 -16.05 -1.90
C THR A 57 6.25 -14.77 -2.12
N LEU A 58 7.13 -14.79 -3.12
CA LEU A 58 7.80 -13.58 -3.61
C LEU A 58 6.92 -12.74 -4.54
N ASN A 59 5.83 -13.31 -5.06
CA ASN A 59 4.90 -12.63 -5.95
C ASN A 59 3.92 -11.75 -5.15
N SER A 60 4.30 -10.50 -4.89
CA SER A 60 3.53 -9.54 -4.10
C SER A 60 3.03 -8.38 -4.95
N ARG A 61 1.76 -8.01 -4.76
CA ARG A 61 1.13 -6.86 -5.43
C ARG A 61 1.68 -5.51 -4.96
N HIS A 62 2.31 -5.48 -3.78
CA HIS A 62 3.07 -4.31 -3.33
C HIS A 62 4.30 -4.02 -4.20
N ILE A 63 4.83 -5.01 -4.93
CA ILE A 63 5.94 -4.80 -5.87
C ILE A 63 5.36 -4.26 -7.18
N PRO A 64 5.91 -3.17 -7.74
CA PRO A 64 5.40 -2.60 -8.98
C PRO A 64 5.35 -3.60 -10.12
N GLY A 65 4.21 -3.63 -10.81
CA GLY A 65 4.01 -4.46 -11.99
C GLY A 65 4.62 -3.86 -13.26
N LYS A 66 4.24 -4.42 -14.42
CA LYS A 66 4.65 -3.90 -15.75
C LYS A 66 4.22 -2.45 -16.00
N ASP A 67 3.16 -2.01 -15.32
CA ASP A 67 2.63 -0.65 -15.35
C ASP A 67 3.36 0.31 -14.40
N GLY A 68 4.37 -0.16 -13.66
CA GLY A 68 5.19 0.67 -12.78
C GLY A 68 4.54 1.01 -11.43
N PHE A 69 3.38 0.44 -11.11
CA PHE A 69 2.65 0.72 -9.87
C PHE A 69 2.46 -0.52 -8.98
N GLY A 70 2.51 -0.31 -7.67
CA GLY A 70 1.99 -1.27 -6.68
C GLY A 70 0.45 -1.31 -6.70
N LYS A 71 -0.13 -2.46 -6.41
CA LYS A 71 -1.56 -2.77 -6.57
C LYS A 71 -2.18 -3.35 -5.32
#